data_AF-A0A6H2C5F3-F1
#
_entry.id   AF-A0A6H2C5F3-F1
#
_cell.length_a   1.000
_cell.length_b   1.000
_cell.length_c   1.000
_cell.angle_alpha   90.00
_cell.angle_beta   90.00
_cell.angle_gamma   90.00
#
_symmetry.space_group_name_H-M   'P 1'
#
loop_
_entity.id
_entity.type
_entity.pdbx_description
1 polymer ?
#
loop_
_entity_poly.entity_id
_entity_poly.type
_entity_poly.pdbx_seq_one_letter_code
_entity_poly.pdbx_strand_id
1 'polypeptide(L)'
;MARKTKTASSTTVTPLALSDLHLQLAGLEKEHQSLLKQIKKKRTELNNFVEKMRSLATEVFHRVSPNMKTMAELDAEIHALFAEILNTRKMGKQTQKNIQSLYRSLQMGGIISYKPIEEEEDDDDDEELDELFEDNDAQENHQRRRQFWEAEQDSESPTVARTDESRKIRQTFLRLAEIFHPDKVKDNETQMTHTEIMKEINKAYQDGDLARLLEIERKYEVGETIDNNSEDDLSRRCKNIEQHNQILKNQYEKLKQELRLAKNTPEGSMVADYKKAAKQGIDCIELMLETIQSQTKIVAEIRDFVQDFKDKKITIKEFFAGPESLRSVQEDMMEELLEKMMEDFGGMMDFN
;
A
#
# COMPACT_ATOMS: atom_id res chain seq x y z
N MET A 1 -75.77 23.78 51.01
CA MET A 1 -74.91 22.58 51.14
C MET A 1 -75.43 21.58 50.10
N ALA A 2 -74.68 20.95 49.19
CA ALA A 2 -73.29 20.57 49.15
C ALA A 2 -72.70 20.61 47.72
N ARG A 3 -71.37 20.47 47.67
CA ARG A 3 -70.40 20.72 46.60
C ARG A 3 -70.21 19.50 45.68
N LYS A 4 -69.72 19.77 44.46
CA LYS A 4 -69.08 18.88 43.45
C LYS A 4 -68.43 17.60 44.01
N THR A 5 -68.42 16.52 43.21
CA THR A 5 -67.19 16.00 42.56
C THR A 5 -67.50 14.91 41.53
N LYS A 6 -67.10 15.14 40.28
CA LYS A 6 -66.96 14.14 39.22
C LYS A 6 -65.52 13.63 39.33
N THR A 7 -65.31 12.44 39.85
CA THR A 7 -64.00 11.79 39.92
C THR A 7 -63.68 11.17 38.56
N ALA A 8 -62.61 11.65 37.93
CA ALA A 8 -61.98 11.02 36.79
C ALA A 8 -61.30 9.72 37.26
N SER A 9 -61.56 8.61 36.57
CA SER A 9 -60.83 7.36 36.76
C SER A 9 -59.45 7.50 36.11
N SER A 10 -58.39 7.43 36.91
CA SER A 10 -57.02 7.31 36.42
C SER A 10 -56.76 5.90 35.90
N THR A 11 -56.28 5.85 34.67
CA THR A 11 -55.75 4.72 33.94
C THR A 11 -54.53 4.10 34.64
N THR A 12 -54.45 2.78 34.74
CA THR A 12 -53.22 2.05 35.10
C THR A 12 -53.03 0.87 34.14
N VAL A 13 -52.28 1.09 33.06
CA VAL A 13 -51.82 0.05 32.09
C VAL A 13 -50.29 -0.02 32.02
N THR A 14 -49.60 0.55 33.01
CA THR A 14 -48.15 0.85 32.99
C THR A 14 -47.14 -0.31 33.22
N PRO A 15 -47.44 -1.47 33.83
CA PRO A 15 -46.37 -2.41 34.20
C PRO A 15 -45.82 -3.27 33.04
N LEU A 16 -46.64 -3.58 32.02
CA LEU A 16 -46.17 -4.39 30.87
C LEU A 16 -45.24 -3.59 29.94
N ALA A 17 -45.63 -2.36 29.58
CA ALA A 17 -44.86 -1.51 28.66
C ALA A 17 -43.46 -1.19 29.20
N LEU A 18 -43.35 -0.96 30.52
CA LEU A 18 -42.07 -0.71 31.18
C LEU A 18 -41.17 -1.97 31.19
N SER A 19 -41.74 -3.17 31.34
CA SER A 19 -40.99 -4.43 31.21
C SER A 19 -40.47 -4.64 29.79
N ASP A 20 -41.27 -4.31 28.77
CA ASP A 20 -40.88 -4.45 27.36
C ASP A 20 -39.71 -3.52 27.00
N LEU A 21 -39.71 -2.29 27.52
CA LEU A 21 -38.61 -1.34 27.34
C LEU A 21 -37.30 -1.83 27.97
N HIS A 22 -37.35 -2.46 29.15
CA HIS A 22 -36.17 -3.07 29.76
C HIS A 22 -35.60 -4.22 28.92
N LEU A 23 -36.46 -5.07 28.34
CA LEU A 23 -36.04 -6.15 27.46
C LEU A 23 -35.40 -5.61 26.17
N GLN A 24 -36.01 -4.59 25.57
CA GLN A 24 -35.46 -3.91 24.39
C GLN A 24 -34.09 -3.29 24.69
N LEU A 25 -33.97 -2.57 25.82
CA LEU A 25 -32.72 -1.96 26.26
C LEU A 25 -31.62 -3.02 26.43
N ALA A 26 -31.91 -4.12 27.12
CA ALA A 26 -30.95 -5.21 27.33
C ALA A 26 -30.48 -5.83 26.00
N GLY A 27 -31.39 -5.97 25.03
CA GLY A 27 -31.05 -6.42 23.67
C GLY A 27 -30.10 -5.46 22.94
N LEU A 28 -30.43 -4.16 22.97
CA LEU A 28 -29.62 -3.11 22.36
C LEU A 28 -28.24 -2.99 23.01
N GLU A 29 -28.14 -3.12 24.34
CA GLU A 29 -26.87 -3.11 25.06
C GLU A 29 -26.00 -4.32 24.74
N LYS A 30 -26.60 -5.50 24.57
CA LYS A 30 -25.86 -6.69 24.15
C LYS A 30 -25.30 -6.53 22.74
N GLU A 31 -26.10 -5.99 21.81
CA GLU A 31 -25.65 -5.66 20.47
C GLU A 31 -24.52 -4.62 20.50
N HIS A 32 -24.69 -3.57 21.31
CA HIS A 32 -23.71 -2.51 21.50
C HIS A 32 -22.34 -3.05 21.92
N GLN A 33 -22.32 -3.88 22.97
CA GLN A 33 -21.09 -4.52 23.45
C GLN A 33 -20.47 -5.45 22.41
N SER A 34 -21.29 -6.14 21.62
CA SER A 34 -20.81 -7.00 20.53
C SER A 34 -20.14 -6.18 19.43
N LEU A 35 -20.76 -5.07 19.00
CA LEU A 35 -20.22 -4.18 17.97
C LEU A 35 -18.88 -3.56 18.40
N LEU A 36 -18.79 -3.05 19.63
CA LEU A 36 -17.52 -2.51 20.15
C LEU A 36 -16.40 -3.56 20.13
N LYS A 37 -16.69 -4.81 20.55
CA LYS A 37 -15.72 -5.92 20.50
C LYS A 37 -15.30 -6.24 19.07
N GLN A 38 -16.25 -6.26 18.13
CA GLN A 38 -15.99 -6.56 16.72
C GLN A 38 -15.14 -5.46 16.06
N ILE A 39 -15.46 -4.19 16.30
CA ILE A 39 -14.69 -3.03 15.83
C ILE A 39 -13.27 -3.09 16.37
N LYS A 40 -13.10 -3.30 17.68
CA LYS A 40 -11.78 -3.44 18.29
C LYS A 40 -10.95 -4.56 17.65
N LYS A 41 -11.55 -5.74 17.49
CA LYS A 41 -10.90 -6.89 16.83
C LYS A 41 -10.50 -6.57 15.39
N LYS A 42 -11.40 -5.96 14.61
CA LYS A 42 -11.12 -5.61 13.21
C LYS A 42 -10.06 -4.52 13.07
N ARG A 43 -10.05 -3.53 13.95
CA ARG A 43 -9.01 -2.52 14.00
C ARG A 43 -7.63 -3.13 14.28
N THR A 44 -7.54 -4.03 15.26
CA THR A 44 -6.30 -4.75 15.53
C THR A 44 -5.87 -5.60 14.33
N GLU A 45 -6.81 -6.26 13.65
CA GLU A 45 -6.50 -7.01 12.43
C GLU A 45 -5.93 -6.12 11.32
N LEU A 46 -6.55 -4.96 11.09
CA LEU A 46 -6.09 -3.96 10.11
C LEU A 46 -4.70 -3.43 10.45
N ASN A 47 -4.50 -2.98 11.69
CA ASN A 47 -3.20 -2.46 12.13
C ASN A 47 -2.09 -3.50 11.99
N ASN A 48 -2.33 -4.74 12.46
CA ASN A 48 -1.36 -5.82 12.35
C ASN A 48 -1.06 -6.18 10.88
N PHE A 49 -2.04 -6.05 9.99
CA PHE A 49 -1.84 -6.28 8.56
C PHE A 49 -0.98 -5.17 7.94
N VAL A 50 -1.29 -3.91 8.21
CA VAL A 50 -0.51 -2.76 7.73
C VAL A 50 0.92 -2.78 8.26
N GLU A 51 1.11 -3.13 9.52
CA GLU A 51 2.45 -3.27 10.11
C GLU A 51 3.27 -4.37 9.42
N LYS A 52 2.64 -5.52 9.11
CA LYS A 52 3.30 -6.61 8.35
C LYS A 52 3.66 -6.20 6.93
N MET A 53 2.81 -5.43 6.25
CA MET A 53 3.16 -4.88 4.93
C MET A 53 4.40 -3.99 5.03
N ARG A 54 4.45 -3.09 6.01
CA ARG A 54 5.59 -2.19 6.22
C ARG A 54 6.86 -2.95 6.59
N SER A 55 6.78 -3.94 7.48
CA SER A 55 7.95 -4.72 7.88
C SER A 55 8.52 -5.52 6.70
N LEU A 56 7.65 -6.18 5.92
CA LEU A 56 8.08 -6.94 4.75
C LEU A 56 8.72 -6.02 3.69
N ALA A 57 8.09 -4.88 3.39
CA ALA A 57 8.66 -3.91 2.45
C ALA A 57 10.03 -3.39 2.92
N THR A 58 10.19 -3.13 4.22
CA THR A 58 11.45 -2.67 4.81
C THR A 58 12.53 -3.74 4.71
N GLU A 59 12.17 -5.00 4.97
CA GLU A 59 13.08 -6.14 4.87
C GLU A 59 13.54 -6.37 3.42
N VAL A 60 12.61 -6.39 2.47
CA VAL A 60 12.90 -6.49 1.04
C VAL A 60 13.86 -5.37 0.63
N PHE A 61 13.53 -4.12 0.96
CA PHE A 61 14.37 -2.97 0.60
C PHE A 61 15.77 -3.09 1.19
N HIS A 62 15.89 -3.42 2.47
CA HIS A 62 17.20 -3.53 3.13
C HIS A 62 18.07 -4.63 2.51
N ARG A 63 17.47 -5.78 2.17
CA ARG A 63 18.22 -6.90 1.59
C ARG A 63 18.58 -6.68 0.11
N VAL A 64 17.69 -6.06 -0.67
CA VAL A 64 17.88 -5.86 -2.12
C VAL A 64 18.73 -4.62 -2.43
N SER A 65 18.67 -3.57 -1.60
CA SER A 65 19.36 -2.30 -1.85
C SER A 65 20.85 -2.41 -2.16
N PRO A 66 21.66 -3.26 -1.47
CA PRO A 66 23.07 -3.41 -1.81
C PRO A 66 23.30 -3.89 -3.24
N ASN A 67 22.56 -4.92 -3.70
CA ASN A 67 22.71 -5.43 -5.06
C ASN A 67 22.26 -4.40 -6.10
N MET A 68 21.19 -3.65 -5.84
CA MET A 68 20.76 -2.57 -6.73
C MET A 68 21.82 -1.47 -6.88
N LYS A 69 22.55 -1.15 -5.80
CA LYS A 69 23.68 -0.21 -5.87
C LYS A 69 24.82 -0.76 -6.74
N THR A 70 25.21 -2.01 -6.52
CA THR A 70 26.24 -2.67 -7.34
C THR A 70 25.84 -2.71 -8.81
N MET A 71 24.57 -3.03 -9.11
CA MET A 71 24.07 -3.03 -10.49
C MET A 71 24.17 -1.64 -11.12
N ALA A 72 23.78 -0.58 -10.41
CA ALA A 72 23.88 0.79 -10.90
C ALA A 72 25.33 1.27 -11.08
N GLU A 73 26.26 0.82 -10.24
CA GLU A 73 27.69 1.10 -10.38
C GLU A 73 28.25 0.42 -11.65
N LEU A 74 27.95 -0.86 -11.85
CA LEU A 74 28.36 -1.61 -13.05
C LEU A 74 27.78 -0.99 -14.33
N ASP A 75 26.51 -0.59 -14.30
CA ASP A 75 25.84 0.11 -15.40
C ASP A 75 26.60 1.38 -15.80
N ALA A 76 26.89 2.25 -14.83
CA ALA A 76 27.61 3.48 -15.04
C ALA A 76 29.04 3.24 -15.58
N GLU A 77 29.72 2.21 -15.09
CA GLU A 77 31.04 1.80 -15.56
C GLU A 77 31.01 1.33 -17.02
N ILE A 78 30.06 0.47 -17.39
CA ILE A 78 29.91 0.01 -18.78
C ILE A 78 29.67 1.20 -19.71
N HIS A 79 28.79 2.12 -19.34
CA HIS A 79 28.57 3.36 -20.10
C HIS A 79 29.85 4.18 -20.27
N ALA A 80 30.65 4.34 -19.21
CA ALA A 80 31.90 5.07 -19.26
C ALA A 80 32.91 4.39 -20.20
N LEU A 81 32.99 3.06 -20.17
CA LEU A 81 33.89 2.30 -21.04
C LEU A 81 33.53 2.44 -22.51
N PHE A 82 32.25 2.31 -22.87
CA PHE A 82 31.81 2.51 -24.25
C PHE A 82 32.08 3.94 -24.73
N ALA A 83 31.80 4.95 -23.91
CA ALA A 83 32.12 6.34 -24.24
C ALA A 83 33.61 6.55 -24.50
N GLU A 84 34.48 5.97 -23.67
CA GLU A 84 35.92 6.08 -23.85
C GLU A 84 36.42 5.33 -25.09
N ILE A 85 35.91 4.12 -25.35
CA ILE A 85 36.26 3.33 -26.55
C ILE A 85 35.88 4.09 -27.83
N LEU A 86 34.69 4.69 -27.87
CA LEU A 86 34.19 5.41 -29.04
C LEU A 86 34.90 6.75 -29.26
N ASN A 87 35.29 7.46 -28.19
CA ASN A 87 35.88 8.79 -28.31
C ASN A 87 37.42 8.80 -28.41
N THR A 88 38.11 7.82 -27.82
CA THR A 88 39.59 7.88 -27.69
C THR A 88 40.33 7.01 -28.71
N ARG A 89 39.68 6.00 -29.27
CA ARG A 89 40.33 5.00 -30.12
C ARG A 89 40.15 5.34 -31.59
N LYS A 90 41.26 5.57 -32.31
CA LYS A 90 41.22 5.62 -33.78
C LYS A 90 40.89 4.24 -34.34
N MET A 91 39.67 4.07 -34.83
CA MET A 91 39.15 2.85 -35.45
C MET A 91 38.55 3.17 -36.83
N GLY A 92 38.40 2.16 -37.69
CA GLY A 92 37.71 2.34 -38.97
C GLY A 92 36.21 2.60 -38.76
N LYS A 93 35.57 3.35 -39.66
CA LYS A 93 34.13 3.69 -39.59
C LYS A 93 33.23 2.47 -39.35
N GLN A 94 33.46 1.36 -40.08
CA GLN A 94 32.69 0.13 -39.90
C GLN A 94 32.84 -0.48 -38.51
N THR A 95 34.05 -0.44 -37.96
CA THR A 95 34.32 -0.93 -36.61
C THR A 95 33.58 -0.12 -35.55
N GLN A 96 33.56 1.21 -35.72
CA GLN A 96 32.85 2.11 -34.82
C GLN A 96 31.33 1.87 -34.88
N LYS A 97 30.73 1.78 -36.08
CA LYS A 97 29.31 1.43 -36.26
C LYS A 97 28.96 0.09 -35.58
N ASN A 98 29.82 -0.93 -35.71
CA ASN A 98 29.58 -2.23 -35.07
C ASN A 98 29.62 -2.16 -33.53
N ILE A 99 30.52 -1.35 -32.95
CA ILE A 99 30.60 -1.17 -31.48
C ILE A 99 29.40 -0.37 -30.98
N GLN A 100 28.96 0.66 -31.70
CA GLN A 100 27.72 1.39 -31.39
C GLN A 100 26.50 0.47 -31.46
N SER A 101 26.41 -0.40 -32.47
CA SER A 101 25.34 -1.39 -32.57
C SER A 101 25.34 -2.35 -31.38
N LEU A 102 26.52 -2.87 -30.98
CA LEU A 102 26.63 -3.75 -29.81
C LEU A 102 26.15 -3.04 -28.54
N TYR A 103 26.58 -1.79 -28.34
CA TYR A 103 26.15 -0.97 -27.21
C TYR A 103 24.64 -0.75 -27.19
N ARG A 104 24.03 -0.40 -28.33
CA ARG A 104 22.56 -0.30 -28.48
C ARG A 104 21.87 -1.64 -28.19
N SER A 105 22.43 -2.76 -28.63
CA SER A 105 21.87 -4.09 -28.33
C SER A 105 21.88 -4.41 -26.83
N LEU A 106 22.93 -4.03 -26.09
CA LEU A 106 22.97 -4.20 -24.63
C LEU A 106 21.90 -3.34 -23.93
N GLN A 107 21.67 -2.12 -24.42
CA GLN A 107 20.62 -1.23 -23.91
C GLN A 107 19.22 -1.77 -24.19
N MET A 108 18.95 -2.18 -25.44
CA MET A 108 17.65 -2.73 -25.84
C MET A 108 17.35 -4.08 -25.19
N GLY A 109 18.39 -4.87 -24.90
CA GLY A 109 18.29 -6.10 -24.12
C GLY A 109 18.04 -5.89 -22.62
N GLY A 110 18.05 -4.64 -22.13
CA GLY A 110 17.86 -4.32 -20.72
C GLY A 110 19.02 -4.76 -19.82
N ILE A 111 20.18 -5.05 -20.40
CA ILE A 111 21.39 -5.45 -19.66
C ILE A 111 22.03 -4.22 -19.02
N ILE A 112 22.00 -3.09 -19.74
CA ILE A 112 22.39 -1.77 -19.25
C ILE A 112 21.28 -0.77 -19.55
N SER A 113 21.30 0.37 -18.86
CA SER A 113 20.32 1.42 -18.97
C SER A 113 20.41 2.15 -20.32
N TYR A 114 19.31 2.73 -20.76
CA TYR A 114 19.30 3.51 -22.00
C TYR A 114 20.05 4.83 -21.81
N LYS A 115 21.01 5.09 -22.68
CA LYS A 115 21.73 6.36 -22.76
C LYS A 115 21.97 6.69 -24.24
N PRO A 116 21.44 7.82 -24.74
CA PRO A 116 21.59 8.19 -26.15
C PRO A 116 23.07 8.34 -26.49
N ILE A 117 23.44 7.91 -27.69
CA ILE A 117 24.76 8.18 -28.27
C ILE A 117 24.64 9.59 -28.85
N GLU A 118 25.51 10.51 -28.43
CA GLU A 118 25.67 11.79 -29.11
C GLU A 118 26.31 11.48 -30.48
N GLU A 119 25.48 11.31 -31.50
CA GLU A 119 25.94 11.19 -32.87
C GLU A 119 26.28 12.60 -33.37
N GLU A 120 27.53 12.81 -33.81
CA GLU A 120 27.79 13.87 -34.77
C GLU A 120 26.93 13.54 -35.99
N GLU A 121 26.04 14.47 -36.38
CA GLU A 121 25.15 14.41 -37.54
C GLU A 121 25.92 13.89 -38.78
N ASP A 122 25.91 12.57 -39.02
CA ASP A 122 26.36 11.94 -40.26
C ASP A 122 25.08 11.60 -41.04
N ASP A 123 24.78 12.52 -41.94
CA ASP A 123 23.54 12.85 -42.67
C ASP A 123 23.04 11.81 -43.70
N ASP A 124 23.15 10.48 -43.48
CA ASP A 124 22.92 9.54 -44.60
C ASP A 124 22.24 8.18 -44.32
N ASP A 125 21.69 7.87 -43.13
CA ASP A 125 21.05 6.56 -42.91
C ASP A 125 19.79 6.57 -41.99
N ASP A 126 19.09 7.71 -41.81
CA ASP A 126 17.96 7.80 -40.85
C ASP A 126 16.59 8.22 -41.46
N GLU A 127 16.37 7.99 -42.76
CA GLU A 127 15.06 8.22 -43.39
C GLU A 127 14.04 7.09 -43.14
N GLU A 128 14.44 5.93 -42.60
CA GLU A 128 13.55 4.76 -42.46
C GLU A 128 13.02 4.51 -41.03
N LEU A 129 13.57 5.19 -40.01
CA LEU A 129 13.16 5.02 -38.60
C LEU A 129 12.29 6.15 -38.06
N ASP A 130 12.32 7.34 -38.67
CA ASP A 130 11.47 8.48 -38.29
C ASP A 130 9.99 8.29 -38.69
N GLU A 131 9.69 7.52 -39.75
CA GLU A 131 8.30 7.24 -40.17
C GLU A 131 7.52 6.30 -39.23
N LEU A 132 8.17 5.62 -38.27
CA LEU A 132 7.51 4.69 -37.34
C LEU A 132 7.18 5.28 -35.96
N PHE A 133 7.70 6.47 -35.65
CA PHE A 133 7.46 7.14 -34.35
C PHE A 133 6.85 8.54 -34.48
N GLU A 134 6.69 9.07 -35.69
CA GLU A 134 5.87 10.26 -35.95
C GLU A 134 4.38 9.92 -36.03
N ASP A 135 3.82 9.35 -34.96
CA ASP A 135 2.39 9.55 -34.69
C ASP A 135 2.10 9.50 -33.19
N ASN A 136 1.93 10.71 -32.63
CA ASN A 136 0.90 11.03 -31.66
C ASN A 136 1.02 10.50 -30.21
N ASP A 137 2.06 10.89 -29.45
CA ASP A 137 2.01 10.71 -27.98
C ASP A 137 2.86 11.67 -27.12
N ALA A 138 3.45 12.73 -27.68
CA ALA A 138 4.33 13.65 -26.91
C ALA A 138 3.59 14.84 -26.25
N GLN A 139 2.33 15.13 -26.61
CA GLN A 139 1.57 16.24 -26.02
C GLN A 139 0.60 15.82 -24.90
N GLU A 140 0.18 14.55 -24.82
CA GLU A 140 -0.82 14.12 -23.83
C GLU A 140 -0.20 13.89 -22.43
N ASN A 141 1.08 13.52 -22.35
CA ASN A 141 1.74 13.14 -21.10
C ASN A 141 2.10 14.35 -20.21
N HIS A 142 2.35 15.53 -20.80
CA HIS A 142 2.62 16.76 -20.04
C HIS A 142 1.36 17.44 -19.50
N GLN A 143 0.19 17.20 -20.10
CA GLN A 143 -1.10 17.69 -19.59
C GLN A 143 -1.68 16.76 -18.52
N ARG A 144 -1.56 15.44 -18.67
CA ARG A 144 -1.99 14.47 -17.64
C ARG A 144 -1.14 14.57 -16.37
N ARG A 145 0.16 14.82 -16.49
CA ARG A 145 1.04 15.03 -15.32
C ARG A 145 0.75 16.35 -14.59
N ARG A 146 0.27 17.39 -15.27
CA ARG A 146 -0.13 18.66 -14.63
C ARG A 146 -1.50 18.58 -13.95
N GLN A 147 -2.44 17.84 -14.54
CA GLN A 147 -3.75 17.56 -13.95
C GLN A 147 -3.69 16.65 -12.71
N PHE A 148 -2.69 15.78 -12.60
CA PHE A 148 -2.48 14.97 -11.39
C PHE A 148 -1.95 15.78 -10.20
N TRP A 149 -1.18 16.85 -10.42
CA TRP A 149 -0.64 17.70 -9.35
C TRP A 149 -1.59 18.83 -8.92
N GLU A 150 -2.54 19.24 -9.77
CA GLU A 150 -3.61 20.19 -9.42
C GLU A 150 -4.80 19.53 -8.70
N ALA A 151 -4.98 18.20 -8.85
CA ALA A 151 -5.98 17.43 -8.10
C ALA A 151 -5.58 17.14 -6.63
N GLU A 152 -4.31 17.32 -6.26
CA GLU A 152 -3.81 17.11 -4.90
C GLU A 152 -3.85 18.40 -4.03
N GLN A 153 -4.11 19.57 -4.63
CA GLN A 153 -4.21 20.86 -3.93
C GLN A 153 -5.64 21.35 -3.69
N ASP A 154 -6.65 20.61 -4.15
CA ASP A 154 -8.07 20.88 -3.89
C ASP A 154 -8.64 19.94 -2.82
N SER A 155 -7.79 19.37 -1.96
CA SER A 155 -8.21 18.82 -0.66
C SER A 155 -8.46 19.94 0.36
N GLU A 156 -9.20 20.96 -0.07
CA GLU A 156 -10.04 21.71 0.86
C GLU A 156 -10.87 20.68 1.63
N SER A 157 -10.71 20.72 2.95
CA SER A 157 -11.43 19.87 3.90
C SER A 157 -12.84 19.60 3.40
N PRO A 158 -13.27 18.33 3.22
CA PRO A 158 -14.63 18.08 2.82
C PRO A 158 -15.48 18.69 3.93
N THR A 159 -16.19 19.75 3.58
CA THR A 159 -17.19 20.37 4.42
C THR A 159 -18.16 19.26 4.74
N VAL A 160 -17.98 18.67 5.93
CA VAL A 160 -18.74 17.52 6.40
C VAL A 160 -20.20 17.95 6.34
N ALA A 161 -20.91 17.50 5.31
CA ALA A 161 -22.36 17.46 5.30
C ALA A 161 -22.72 16.81 6.63
N ARG A 162 -23.37 17.56 7.53
CA ARG A 162 -23.55 17.19 8.95
C ARG A 162 -24.50 16.00 9.08
N THR A 163 -24.00 14.81 8.77
CA THR A 163 -24.66 13.52 9.00
C THR A 163 -24.98 13.40 10.48
N ASP A 164 -26.07 12.70 10.83
CA ASP A 164 -26.43 12.45 12.23
C ASP A 164 -25.27 11.78 13.00
N GLU A 165 -24.44 11.00 12.31
CA GLU A 165 -23.19 10.41 12.80
C GLU A 165 -22.18 11.47 13.28
N SER A 166 -21.86 12.46 12.44
CA SER A 166 -20.93 13.55 12.81
C SER A 166 -21.40 14.36 14.02
N ARG A 167 -22.72 14.61 14.11
CA ARG A 167 -23.33 15.30 15.25
C ARG A 167 -23.18 14.49 16.53
N LYS A 168 -23.36 13.18 16.46
CA LYS A 168 -23.26 12.29 17.62
C LYS A 168 -21.84 12.14 18.12
N ILE A 169 -20.88 11.94 17.21
CA ILE A 169 -19.44 11.92 17.52
C ILE A 169 -19.04 13.21 18.22
N ARG A 170 -19.47 14.37 17.69
CA ARG A 170 -19.21 15.67 18.30
C ARG A 170 -19.83 15.80 19.69
N GLN A 171 -21.04 15.31 19.90
CA GLN A 171 -21.69 15.36 21.22
C GLN A 171 -20.90 14.56 22.26
N THR A 172 -20.51 13.34 21.93
CA THR A 172 -19.71 12.49 22.83
C THR A 172 -18.33 13.10 23.10
N PHE A 173 -17.69 13.66 22.06
CA PHE A 173 -16.44 14.41 22.20
C PHE A 173 -16.56 15.57 23.19
N LEU A 174 -17.56 16.44 23.03
CA LEU A 174 -17.75 17.60 23.91
C LEU A 174 -17.96 17.19 25.37
N ARG A 175 -18.74 16.12 25.61
CA ARG A 175 -18.95 15.57 26.96
C ARG A 175 -17.64 15.09 27.59
N LEU A 176 -16.84 14.33 26.85
CA LEU A 176 -15.54 13.83 27.33
C LEU A 176 -14.54 14.97 27.54
N ALA A 177 -14.48 15.93 26.61
CA ALA A 177 -13.63 17.11 26.71
C ALA A 177 -14.01 17.99 27.91
N GLU A 178 -15.29 18.09 28.26
CA GLU A 178 -15.73 18.83 29.43
C GLU A 178 -15.18 18.24 30.74
N ILE A 179 -15.00 16.92 30.79
CA ILE A 179 -14.55 16.19 31.99
C ILE A 179 -13.02 16.10 32.05
N PHE A 180 -12.37 15.76 30.93
CA PHE A 180 -10.93 15.52 30.86
C PHE A 180 -10.12 16.73 30.40
N HIS A 181 -10.66 17.95 30.45
CA HIS A 181 -9.89 19.14 30.09
C HIS A 181 -8.73 19.34 31.09
N PRO A 182 -7.48 19.49 30.62
CA PRO A 182 -6.31 19.65 31.51
C PRO A 182 -6.40 20.93 32.35
N ASP A 183 -6.95 22.02 31.81
CA ASP A 183 -7.05 23.31 32.51
C ASP A 183 -8.06 23.33 33.67
N LYS A 184 -8.89 22.30 33.81
CA LYS A 184 -9.87 22.22 34.91
C LYS A 184 -9.27 21.67 36.20
N VAL A 185 -8.03 21.18 36.18
CA VAL A 185 -7.39 20.52 37.32
C VAL A 185 -6.12 21.27 37.73
N LYS A 186 -5.94 21.48 39.04
CA LYS A 186 -4.77 22.18 39.63
C LYS A 186 -3.67 21.24 40.11
N ASP A 187 -3.98 19.95 40.20
CA ASP A 187 -3.04 18.91 40.60
C ASP A 187 -2.21 18.45 39.39
N ASN A 188 -0.89 18.38 39.55
CA ASN A 188 0.05 18.13 38.45
C ASN A 188 -0.07 16.68 37.92
N GLU A 189 -0.26 15.70 38.80
CA GLU A 189 -0.42 14.30 38.42
C GLU A 189 -1.74 14.07 37.66
N THR A 190 -2.83 14.65 38.15
CA THR A 190 -4.13 14.59 37.48
C THR A 190 -4.15 15.39 36.16
N GLN A 191 -3.39 16.49 36.07
CA GLN A 191 -3.23 17.25 34.83
C GLN A 191 -2.51 16.45 33.75
N MET A 192 -1.47 15.68 34.11
CA MET A 192 -0.79 14.78 33.16
C MET A 192 -1.73 13.69 32.63
N THR A 193 -2.48 13.03 33.51
CA THR A 193 -3.44 12.00 33.09
C THR A 193 -4.56 12.55 32.21
N HIS A 194 -5.13 13.71 32.56
CA HIS A 194 -6.11 14.41 31.72
C HIS A 194 -5.53 14.79 30.36
N THR A 195 -4.27 15.21 30.30
CA THR A 195 -3.59 15.53 29.04
C THR A 195 -3.46 14.32 28.12
N GLU A 196 -3.07 13.16 28.66
CA GLU A 196 -3.00 11.92 27.89
C GLU A 196 -4.37 11.47 27.39
N ILE A 197 -5.38 11.50 28.26
CA ILE A 197 -6.76 11.15 27.90
C ILE A 197 -7.30 12.10 26.82
N MET A 198 -7.05 13.40 26.95
CA MET A 198 -7.50 14.40 25.97
C MET A 198 -6.81 14.23 24.61
N LYS A 199 -5.54 13.80 24.58
CA LYS A 199 -4.87 13.42 23.32
C LYS A 199 -5.57 12.24 22.65
N GLU A 200 -5.95 11.21 23.42
CA GLU A 200 -6.72 10.07 22.89
C GLU A 200 -8.11 10.49 22.38
N ILE A 201 -8.81 11.34 23.12
CA ILE A 201 -10.13 11.88 22.75
C ILE A 201 -10.04 12.68 21.44
N ASN A 202 -9.04 13.58 21.33
CA ASN A 202 -8.83 14.39 20.13
C ASN A 202 -8.56 13.52 18.90
N LYS A 203 -7.70 12.50 19.05
CA LYS A 203 -7.42 11.56 17.97
C LYS A 203 -8.67 10.81 17.53
N ALA A 204 -9.43 10.26 18.48
CA ALA A 204 -10.68 9.56 18.17
C ALA A 204 -11.71 10.47 17.50
N TYR A 205 -11.78 11.76 17.87
CA TYR A 205 -12.67 12.72 17.22
C TYR A 205 -12.24 13.03 15.78
N GLN A 206 -10.94 13.26 15.55
CA GLN A 206 -10.39 13.49 14.21
C GLN A 206 -10.62 12.29 13.28
N ASP A 207 -10.47 11.08 13.81
CA ASP A 207 -10.68 9.83 13.07
C ASP A 207 -12.17 9.50 12.85
N GLY A 208 -13.10 10.29 13.43
CA GLY A 208 -14.53 10.01 13.39
C GLY A 208 -14.92 8.73 14.15
N ASP A 209 -14.18 8.39 15.19
CA ASP A 209 -14.19 7.10 15.87
C ASP A 209 -15.07 7.09 17.13
N LEU A 210 -16.39 7.01 16.94
CA LEU A 210 -17.35 6.83 18.02
C LEU A 210 -17.02 5.64 18.93
N ALA A 211 -16.63 4.48 18.39
CA ALA A 211 -16.29 3.31 19.21
C ALA A 211 -15.22 3.63 20.25
N ARG A 212 -14.16 4.35 19.86
CA ARG A 212 -13.09 4.74 20.79
C ARG A 212 -13.55 5.78 21.80
N LEU A 213 -14.37 6.75 21.40
CA LEU A 213 -14.94 7.72 22.35
C LEU A 213 -15.81 7.02 23.41
N LEU A 214 -16.64 6.06 23.01
CA LEU A 214 -17.47 5.27 23.93
C LEU A 214 -16.65 4.31 24.81
N GLU A 215 -15.53 3.77 24.29
CA GLU A 215 -14.58 3.01 25.11
C GLU A 215 -13.96 3.88 26.22
N ILE A 216 -13.59 5.13 25.91
CA ILE A 216 -13.05 6.08 26.88
C ILE A 216 -14.13 6.44 27.91
N GLU A 217 -15.34 6.77 27.46
CA GLU A 217 -16.49 7.06 28.31
C GLU A 217 -16.74 5.94 29.33
N ARG A 218 -16.74 4.68 28.86
CA ARG A 218 -16.89 3.50 29.73
C ARG A 218 -15.70 3.29 30.67
N LYS A 219 -14.46 3.47 30.20
CA LYS A 219 -13.23 3.23 30.98
C LYS A 219 -13.16 4.12 32.22
N TYR A 220 -13.67 5.34 32.13
CA TYR A 220 -13.64 6.30 33.22
C TYR A 220 -15.01 6.51 33.88
N GLU A 221 -15.98 5.61 33.63
CA GLU A 221 -17.33 5.65 34.21
C GLU A 221 -18.05 7.00 34.04
N VAL A 222 -17.75 7.68 32.93
CA VAL A 222 -18.38 8.94 32.57
C VAL A 222 -19.72 8.60 31.94
N GLY A 223 -20.83 8.99 32.56
CA GLY A 223 -22.15 8.66 32.02
C GLY A 223 -23.27 9.48 32.65
N GLU A 224 -24.39 9.59 31.95
CA GLU A 224 -25.60 10.19 32.51
C GLU A 224 -26.18 9.28 33.60
N THR A 225 -26.61 9.88 34.71
CA THR A 225 -27.42 9.20 35.73
C THR A 225 -28.83 9.01 35.17
N ILE A 226 -29.25 7.76 34.99
CA ILE A 226 -30.54 7.40 34.39
C ILE A 226 -31.43 6.77 35.45
N ASP A 227 -32.65 7.28 35.60
CA ASP A 227 -33.67 6.62 36.42
C ASP A 227 -34.25 5.43 35.65
N ASN A 228 -33.92 4.22 36.08
CA ASN A 228 -34.39 2.98 35.45
C ASN A 228 -35.89 2.71 35.71
N ASN A 229 -36.57 3.51 36.53
CA ASN A 229 -38.01 3.37 36.76
C ASN A 229 -38.85 4.38 35.95
N SER A 230 -38.20 5.27 35.20
CA SER A 230 -38.83 6.29 34.36
C SER A 230 -38.97 5.79 32.92
N GLU A 231 -40.20 5.68 32.43
CA GLU A 231 -40.50 5.21 31.06
C GLU A 231 -39.88 6.12 29.99
N ASP A 232 -39.91 7.44 30.23
CA ASP A 232 -39.34 8.46 29.33
C ASP A 232 -37.81 8.35 29.25
N ASP A 233 -37.15 8.11 30.39
CA ASP A 233 -35.69 7.97 30.44
C ASP A 233 -35.21 6.65 29.80
N LEU A 234 -35.94 5.56 30.02
CA LEU A 234 -35.69 4.29 29.33
C LEU A 234 -35.89 4.42 27.82
N SER A 235 -36.96 5.06 27.39
CA SER A 235 -37.25 5.31 25.97
C SER A 235 -36.16 6.16 25.31
N ARG A 236 -35.68 7.21 25.99
CA ARG A 236 -34.57 8.05 25.53
C ARG A 236 -33.27 7.25 25.44
N ARG A 237 -33.00 6.37 26.41
CA ARG A 237 -31.81 5.51 26.42
C ARG A 237 -31.84 4.49 25.27
N CYS A 238 -32.98 3.82 25.04
CA CYS A 238 -33.16 2.92 23.92
C CYS A 238 -32.84 3.61 22.58
N LYS A 239 -33.44 4.78 22.32
CA LYS A 239 -33.17 5.56 21.09
C LYS A 239 -31.69 5.93 20.95
N ASN A 240 -31.02 6.30 22.05
CA ASN A 240 -29.62 6.68 22.03
C ASN A 240 -28.71 5.47 21.70
N ILE A 241 -28.92 4.33 22.36
CA ILE A 241 -28.14 3.11 22.10
C ILE A 241 -28.41 2.59 20.69
N GLU A 242 -29.64 2.66 20.20
CA GLU A 242 -30.00 2.27 18.84
C GLU A 242 -29.25 3.13 17.80
N GLN A 243 -29.21 4.45 17.99
CA GLN A 243 -28.41 5.35 17.15
C GLN A 243 -26.92 5.03 17.22
N HIS A 244 -26.37 4.76 18.41
CA HIS A 244 -24.98 4.33 18.54
C HIS A 244 -24.73 3.03 17.78
N ASN A 245 -25.61 2.03 17.91
CA ASN A 245 -25.46 0.75 17.22
C ASN A 245 -25.46 0.93 15.71
N GLN A 246 -26.27 1.85 15.17
CA GLN A 246 -26.26 2.16 13.74
C GLN A 246 -24.92 2.76 13.28
N ILE A 247 -24.37 3.71 14.03
CA ILE A 247 -23.06 4.31 13.74
C ILE A 247 -21.96 3.25 13.85
N LEU A 248 -21.97 2.44 14.91
CA LEU A 248 -20.98 1.38 15.12
C LEU A 248 -21.04 0.31 14.00
N LYS A 249 -22.23 -0.03 13.49
CA LYS A 249 -22.37 -0.91 12.31
C LYS A 249 -21.69 -0.31 11.09
N ASN A 250 -21.91 0.98 10.81
CA ASN A 250 -21.27 1.67 9.70
C ASN A 250 -19.74 1.65 9.85
N GLN A 251 -19.23 1.96 11.05
CA GLN A 251 -17.78 1.91 11.33
C GLN A 251 -17.20 0.50 11.16
N TYR A 252 -17.93 -0.53 11.61
CA TYR A 252 -17.51 -1.92 11.44
C TYR A 252 -17.42 -2.34 9.96
N GLU A 253 -18.42 -1.98 9.16
CA GLU A 253 -18.40 -2.25 7.72
C GLU A 253 -17.30 -1.45 7.00
N LYS A 254 -17.07 -0.19 7.38
CA LYS A 254 -15.96 0.61 6.87
C LYS A 254 -14.60 -0.06 7.16
N LEU A 255 -14.37 -0.52 8.39
CA LEU A 255 -13.15 -1.26 8.75
C LEU A 255 -12.98 -2.56 7.94
N LYS A 256 -14.07 -3.28 7.66
CA LYS A 256 -14.02 -4.47 6.78
C LYS A 256 -13.62 -4.09 5.36
N GLN A 257 -14.15 -3.00 4.84
CA GLN A 257 -13.82 -2.50 3.50
C GLN A 257 -12.36 -2.06 3.43
N GLU A 258 -11.88 -1.27 4.39
CA GLU A 258 -10.48 -0.83 4.49
C GLU A 258 -9.51 -2.03 4.53
N LEU A 259 -9.82 -3.04 5.34
CA LEU A 259 -9.03 -4.26 5.40
C LEU A 259 -9.02 -5.03 4.08
N ARG A 260 -10.14 -5.06 3.36
CA ARG A 260 -10.21 -5.71 2.03
C ARG A 260 -9.40 -4.92 1.00
N LEU A 261 -9.52 -3.60 0.99
CA LEU A 261 -8.74 -2.74 0.10
C LEU A 261 -7.24 -2.90 0.37
N ALA A 262 -6.82 -2.86 1.63
CA ALA A 262 -5.43 -3.08 2.01
C ALA A 262 -4.90 -4.43 1.50
N LYS A 263 -5.69 -5.51 1.64
CA LYS A 263 -5.32 -6.86 1.16
C LYS A 263 -5.27 -6.98 -0.37
N ASN A 264 -6.01 -6.15 -1.09
CA ASN A 264 -6.10 -6.18 -2.55
C ASN A 264 -5.06 -5.27 -3.25
N THR A 265 -4.18 -4.63 -2.49
CA THR A 265 -3.02 -3.91 -3.05
C THR A 265 -1.94 -4.90 -3.49
N PRO A 266 -1.03 -4.54 -4.41
CA PRO A 266 0.14 -5.34 -4.75
C PRO A 266 0.96 -5.73 -3.51
N GLU A 267 1.22 -4.77 -2.63
CA GLU A 267 1.95 -4.95 -1.37
C GLU A 267 1.19 -5.90 -0.42
N GLY A 268 -0.14 -5.81 -0.41
CA GLY A 268 -1.01 -6.71 0.34
C GLY A 268 -0.97 -8.15 -0.16
N SER A 269 -0.94 -8.35 -1.49
CA SER A 269 -0.75 -9.67 -2.10
C SER A 269 0.62 -10.24 -1.76
N MET A 270 1.68 -9.42 -1.85
CA MET A 270 3.04 -9.83 -1.48
C MET A 270 3.12 -10.38 -0.06
N VAL A 271 2.44 -9.77 0.92
CA VAL A 271 2.37 -10.30 2.29
C VAL A 271 1.67 -11.66 2.35
N ALA A 272 0.60 -11.84 1.59
CA ALA A 272 -0.14 -13.11 1.55
C ALA A 272 0.70 -14.23 0.93
N ASP A 273 1.37 -13.93 -0.19
CA ASP A 273 2.21 -14.87 -0.93
C ASP A 273 3.48 -15.22 -0.14
N TYR A 274 4.16 -14.23 0.42
CA TYR A 274 5.29 -14.44 1.32
C TYR A 274 4.91 -15.32 2.51
N LYS A 275 3.76 -15.06 3.14
CA LYS A 275 3.28 -15.89 4.25
C LYS A 275 2.95 -17.33 3.82
N LYS A 276 2.45 -17.55 2.61
CA LYS A 276 2.19 -18.88 2.06
C LYS A 276 3.51 -19.62 1.82
N ALA A 277 4.47 -18.98 1.18
CA ALA A 277 5.79 -19.54 0.90
C ALA A 277 6.57 -19.86 2.18
N ALA A 278 6.56 -18.95 3.15
CA ALA A 278 7.23 -19.16 4.44
C ALA A 278 6.67 -20.38 5.20
N LYS A 279 5.36 -20.68 5.09
CA LYS A 279 4.78 -21.91 5.67
C LYS A 279 5.28 -23.19 5.01
N GLN A 280 5.71 -23.11 3.76
CA GLN A 280 6.33 -24.20 3.02
C GLN A 280 7.85 -24.24 3.22
N GLY A 281 8.40 -23.35 4.07
CA GLY A 281 9.85 -23.24 4.31
C GLY A 281 10.59 -22.49 3.20
N ILE A 282 9.89 -21.79 2.32
CA ILE A 282 10.49 -21.06 1.19
C ILE A 282 10.66 -19.59 1.59
N ASP A 283 11.89 -19.07 1.49
CA ASP A 283 12.18 -17.64 1.62
C ASP A 283 12.18 -17.00 0.21
N CYS A 284 11.07 -16.35 -0.15
CA CYS A 284 10.95 -15.67 -1.44
C CYS A 284 11.93 -14.51 -1.62
N ILE A 285 12.36 -13.87 -0.52
CA ILE A 285 13.33 -12.76 -0.60
C ILE A 285 14.69 -13.33 -0.98
N GLU A 286 15.06 -14.48 -0.42
CA GLU A 286 16.32 -15.16 -0.75
C GLU A 286 16.35 -15.60 -2.21
N LEU A 287 15.29 -16.22 -2.72
CA LEU A 287 15.19 -16.60 -4.14
C LEU A 287 15.34 -15.39 -5.08
N MET A 288 14.74 -14.26 -4.71
CA MET A 288 14.88 -13.02 -5.45
C MET A 288 16.32 -12.48 -5.39
N LEU A 289 16.98 -12.58 -4.23
CA LEU A 289 18.39 -12.18 -4.09
C LEU A 289 19.32 -13.05 -4.95
N GLU A 290 19.13 -14.37 -4.95
CA GLU A 290 19.90 -15.30 -5.78
C GLU A 290 19.79 -14.93 -7.27
N THR A 291 18.57 -14.59 -7.71
CA THR A 291 18.30 -14.14 -9.09
C THR A 291 19.00 -12.81 -9.41
N ILE A 292 18.91 -11.83 -8.51
CA ILE A 292 19.56 -10.53 -8.71
C ILE A 292 21.09 -10.69 -8.70
N GLN A 293 21.62 -11.54 -7.82
CA GLN A 293 23.05 -11.82 -7.75
C GLN A 293 23.57 -12.52 -9.01
N SER A 294 22.83 -13.47 -9.58
CA SER A 294 23.23 -14.12 -10.84
C SER A 294 23.24 -13.13 -11.99
N GLN A 295 22.22 -12.27 -12.11
CA GLN A 295 22.20 -11.18 -13.08
C GLN A 295 23.36 -10.19 -12.86
N THR A 296 23.66 -9.84 -11.62
CA THR A 296 24.75 -8.92 -11.28
C THR A 296 26.11 -9.47 -11.71
N LYS A 297 26.33 -10.79 -11.57
CA LYS A 297 27.54 -11.47 -12.07
C LYS A 297 27.66 -11.36 -13.58
N ILE A 298 26.57 -11.60 -14.31
CA ILE A 298 26.55 -11.48 -15.77
C ILE A 298 26.93 -10.05 -16.20
N VAL A 299 26.34 -9.03 -15.59
CA VAL A 299 26.64 -7.63 -15.92
C VAL A 299 28.09 -7.28 -15.56
N ALA A 300 28.62 -7.81 -14.44
CA ALA A 300 30.02 -7.64 -14.07
C ALA A 300 30.98 -8.28 -15.09
N GLU A 301 30.66 -9.47 -15.59
CA GLU A 301 31.45 -10.12 -16.65
C GLU A 301 31.43 -9.33 -17.95
N ILE A 302 30.30 -8.72 -18.32
CA ILE A 302 30.22 -7.81 -19.48
C ILE A 302 31.09 -6.58 -19.25
N ARG A 303 31.03 -5.97 -18.06
CA ARG A 303 31.89 -4.83 -17.68
C ARG A 303 33.36 -5.18 -17.83
N ASP A 304 33.79 -6.31 -17.27
CA ASP A 304 35.17 -6.79 -17.34
C ASP A 304 35.61 -7.07 -18.78
N PHE A 305 34.73 -7.67 -19.60
CA PHE A 305 35.00 -7.95 -21.00
C PHE A 305 35.16 -6.68 -21.85
N VAL A 306 34.32 -5.67 -21.65
CA VAL A 306 34.44 -4.36 -22.31
C VAL A 306 35.72 -3.65 -21.85
N GLN A 307 36.06 -3.74 -20.56
CA GLN A 307 37.31 -3.20 -20.01
C GLN A 307 38.54 -3.89 -20.63
N ASP A 308 38.53 -5.21 -20.81
CA ASP A 308 39.62 -5.94 -21.43
C ASP A 308 39.82 -5.57 -22.90
N PHE A 309 38.73 -5.26 -23.63
CA PHE A 309 38.83 -4.73 -24.99
C PHE A 309 39.42 -3.31 -25.02
N LYS A 310 39.02 -2.45 -24.08
CA LYS A 310 39.60 -1.11 -23.91
C LYS A 310 41.10 -1.20 -23.63
N ASP A 311 41.51 -2.10 -22.73
CA ASP A 311 42.90 -2.31 -22.32
C ASP A 311 43.73 -3.10 -23.35
N LYS A 312 43.13 -3.47 -24.49
CA LYS A 312 43.76 -4.23 -25.58
C LYS A 312 44.25 -5.63 -25.17
N LYS A 313 43.65 -6.21 -24.13
CA LYS A 313 43.91 -7.60 -23.73
C LYS A 313 43.23 -8.60 -24.66
N ILE A 314 42.13 -8.19 -25.28
CA ILE A 314 41.42 -8.97 -26.30
C ILE A 314 41.37 -8.22 -27.64
N THR A 315 41.33 -9.01 -28.70
CA THR A 315 41.19 -8.53 -30.07
C THR A 315 39.75 -8.14 -30.37
N ILE A 316 39.56 -7.44 -31.50
CA ILE A 316 38.22 -7.04 -31.92
C ILE A 316 37.34 -8.21 -32.37
N LYS A 317 37.96 -9.28 -32.88
CA LYS A 317 37.25 -10.51 -33.25
C LYS A 317 36.73 -11.21 -32.00
N GLU A 318 37.56 -11.30 -30.96
CA GLU A 318 37.15 -11.83 -29.66
C GLU A 318 36.07 -10.97 -29.03
N PHE A 319 36.21 -9.64 -29.09
CA PHE A 319 35.20 -8.71 -28.57
C PHE A 319 33.81 -8.90 -29.20
N PHE A 320 33.72 -9.01 -30.52
CA PHE A 320 32.44 -9.25 -31.19
C PHE A 320 31.89 -10.68 -31.02
N ALA A 321 32.73 -11.64 -30.61
CA ALA A 321 32.26 -12.98 -30.26
C ALA A 321 31.63 -13.04 -28.85
N GLY A 322 31.79 -11.99 -28.04
CA GLY A 322 31.24 -11.89 -26.69
C GLY A 322 32.00 -12.68 -25.62
N PRO A 323 31.58 -12.56 -24.34
CA PRO A 323 32.14 -13.33 -23.23
C PRO A 323 31.85 -14.83 -23.36
N GLU A 324 32.81 -15.69 -22.99
CA GLU A 324 32.65 -17.15 -23.02
C GLU A 324 31.47 -17.65 -22.19
N SER A 325 31.27 -17.06 -21.02
CA SER A 325 30.18 -17.38 -20.09
C SER A 325 28.80 -17.13 -20.68
N LEU A 326 28.65 -16.11 -21.52
CA LEU A 326 27.38 -15.82 -22.20
C LEU A 326 27.14 -16.74 -23.39
N ARG A 327 28.20 -17.17 -24.08
CA ARG A 327 28.08 -18.14 -25.17
C ARG A 327 27.58 -19.48 -24.67
N SER A 328 28.13 -19.99 -23.56
CA SER A 328 27.68 -21.26 -22.99
C SER A 328 26.23 -21.20 -22.51
N VAL A 329 25.82 -20.11 -21.86
CA VAL A 329 24.42 -19.95 -21.42
C VAL A 329 23.45 -19.88 -22.61
N GLN A 330 23.86 -19.25 -23.71
CA GLN A 330 23.04 -19.21 -24.93
C GLN A 330 22.93 -20.57 -25.61
N GLU A 331 24.00 -21.37 -25.61
CA GLU A 331 23.98 -22.75 -26.11
C GLU A 331 23.06 -23.64 -25.27
N ASP A 332 23.19 -23.60 -23.93
CA ASP A 332 22.36 -24.38 -23.00
C ASP A 332 20.86 -24.04 -23.14
N MET A 333 20.50 -22.75 -23.21
CA MET A 333 19.10 -22.33 -23.41
C MET A 333 18.55 -22.76 -24.77
N MET A 334 19.40 -22.77 -25.81
CA MET A 334 18.99 -23.19 -27.16
C MET A 334 18.80 -24.71 -27.21
N GLU A 335 19.63 -25.47 -26.50
CA GLU A 335 19.49 -26.92 -26.33
C GLU A 335 18.20 -27.27 -25.56
N GLU A 336 17.91 -26.60 -24.44
CA GLU A 336 16.67 -26.82 -23.68
C GLU A 336 15.41 -26.44 -24.49
N LEU A 337 15.48 -25.35 -25.27
CA LEU A 337 14.40 -24.97 -26.19
C LEU A 337 14.20 -26.00 -27.30
N LEU A 338 15.28 -26.54 -27.87
CA LEU A 338 15.23 -27.59 -28.89
C LEU A 338 14.69 -28.90 -28.32
N GLU A 339 15.10 -29.28 -27.10
CA GLU A 339 14.61 -30.46 -26.40
C GLU A 339 13.10 -30.35 -26.14
N LYS A 340 12.63 -29.20 -25.65
CA LYS A 340 11.20 -28.93 -25.44
C LYS A 340 10.40 -28.94 -26.75
N MET A 341 10.94 -28.37 -27.83
CA MET A 341 10.31 -28.45 -29.15
C MET A 341 10.27 -29.90 -29.67
N MET A 342 11.30 -30.71 -29.41
CA MET A 342 11.33 -32.13 -29.79
C MET A 342 10.36 -32.97 -28.96
N GLU A 343 10.19 -32.70 -27.67
CA GLU A 343 9.17 -33.34 -26.83
C GLU A 343 7.76 -33.03 -27.35
N ASP A 344 7.48 -31.75 -27.68
CA ASP A 344 6.21 -31.33 -28.25
C ASP A 344 5.96 -31.96 -29.64
N PHE A 345 7.01 -32.15 -30.45
CA PHE A 345 6.90 -32.80 -31.77
C PHE A 345 6.77 -34.33 -31.66
N GLY A 346 7.43 -34.96 -30.70
CA GLY A 346 7.32 -36.38 -30.39
C GLY A 346 5.92 -36.74 -29.88
N GLY A 347 5.33 -35.88 -29.04
CA GLY A 347 3.95 -36.02 -28.60
C GLY A 347 2.89 -35.89 -29.71
N MET A 348 3.23 -35.27 -30.85
CA MET A 348 2.35 -35.24 -32.03
C MET A 348 2.48 -36.48 -32.93
N MET A 349 3.57 -37.25 -32.86
CA MET A 349 3.74 -38.46 -33.68
C MET A 349 3.15 -39.73 -33.04
N ASP A 350 2.82 -39.71 -31.75
CA ASP A 350 2.18 -40.84 -31.04
C ASP A 350 0.65 -40.93 -31.25
N PHE A 351 0.09 -40.12 -32.15
CA PHE A 351 -1.27 -40.28 -32.66
C PHE A 351 -1.27 -40.80 -34.10
N ASN A 352 -1.07 -42.11 -34.27
CA ASN A 352 -1.56 -42.86 -35.42
C ASN A 352 -1.80 -44.33 -35.09
#